data_AF-A0A6P0L7E8-F1
#
_entry.id   AF-A0A6P0L7E8-F1
#
_cell.length_a   1.000
_cell.length_b   1.000
_cell.length_c   1.000
_cell.angle_alpha   90.00
_cell.angle_beta   90.00
_cell.angle_gamma   90.00
#
_symmetry.space_group_name_H-M   'P 1'
#
loop_
_entity.id
_entity.type
_entity.pdbx_description
1 polymer ?
#
loop_
_entity_poly.entity_id
_entity_poly.type
_entity_poly.pdbx_seq_one_letter_code
_entity_poly.pdbx_strand_id
1 'polypeptide(L)'
;MEKGTLIEFRLQGERHLAVVDRPEGKNHLIALDQRGKQHKLHPRQVTYAVADSTYEPSEIPEFLARVKPYLDPDSLELAWELLVEEGEAVTCADMAQLLFSEQSPPQCYAAHCILFEDKIYFKHKAQTYEPRSASMVAEIKHQLAAAQSKHQEQEEFLKRVQQKLGGEEVEWLDSDRTRFDALERFVSEPDKPSRAVQETLEALKRHQNPENAFDLLINLGLWRPHQKYLLRHKIPTQFRREVLELTQQYLANPPTDPDSDRLDLTHLKLYTIDDESTQEIDDGLSIEDLEDGTQRLW
;
A
#
# COMPACT_ATOMS: atom_id res chain seq x y z
N MET A 1 43.55 -8.45 16.68
CA MET A 1 43.15 -9.56 15.79
C MET A 1 44.42 -10.18 15.26
N GLU A 2 44.53 -11.49 15.36
CA GLU A 2 45.73 -12.24 14.98
C GLU A 2 45.66 -12.66 13.52
N LYS A 3 46.79 -13.05 12.96
CA LYS A 3 46.83 -13.62 11.62
C LYS A 3 46.07 -14.95 11.60
N GLY A 4 45.28 -15.18 10.57
CA GLY A 4 44.49 -16.40 10.39
C GLY A 4 43.11 -16.36 11.05
N THR A 5 42.73 -15.27 11.74
CA THR A 5 41.37 -15.11 12.25
C THR A 5 40.39 -14.88 11.09
N LEU A 6 39.30 -15.65 11.04
CA LEU A 6 38.21 -15.43 10.09
C LEU A 6 37.28 -14.33 10.61
N ILE A 7 37.04 -13.31 9.79
CA ILE A 7 36.26 -12.13 10.16
C ILE A 7 35.14 -11.84 9.15
N GLU A 8 34.02 -11.35 9.66
CA GLU A 8 32.92 -10.79 8.88
C GLU A 8 33.05 -9.28 8.78
N PHE A 9 32.84 -8.73 7.60
CA PHE A 9 32.70 -7.29 7.37
C PHE A 9 31.63 -7.03 6.31
N ARG A 10 31.16 -5.77 6.23
CA ARG A 10 30.18 -5.35 5.24
C ARG A 10 30.76 -4.47 4.17
N LEU A 11 30.45 -4.78 2.92
CA LEU A 11 30.82 -3.98 1.76
C LEU A 11 29.55 -3.73 0.93
N GLN A 12 29.19 -2.46 0.71
CA GLN A 12 27.94 -2.06 0.03
C GLN A 12 26.64 -2.67 0.64
N GLY A 13 26.66 -3.01 1.94
CA GLY A 13 25.53 -3.60 2.63
C GLY A 13 25.49 -5.13 2.62
N GLU A 14 26.31 -5.78 1.80
CA GLU A 14 26.45 -7.24 1.77
C GLU A 14 27.48 -7.74 2.78
N ARG A 15 27.25 -8.95 3.31
CA ARG A 15 28.15 -9.63 4.23
C ARG A 15 29.26 -10.33 3.45
N HIS A 16 30.50 -10.13 3.88
CA HIS A 16 31.67 -10.82 3.34
C HIS A 16 32.52 -11.40 4.46
N LEU A 17 33.08 -12.58 4.21
CA LEU A 17 34.07 -13.22 5.06
C LEU A 17 35.47 -13.06 4.45
N ALA A 18 36.44 -12.79 5.32
CA ALA A 18 37.85 -12.77 4.96
C ALA A 18 38.72 -13.24 6.13
N VAL A 19 39.89 -13.78 5.82
CA VAL A 19 40.90 -14.17 6.82
C VAL A 19 41.90 -13.04 7.01
N VAL A 20 42.19 -12.66 8.25
CA VAL A 20 43.21 -11.65 8.57
C VAL A 20 44.60 -12.15 8.15
N ASP A 21 45.30 -11.44 7.26
CA ASP A 21 46.66 -11.80 6.84
C ASP A 21 47.72 -11.04 7.65
N ARG A 22 47.62 -9.70 7.69
CA ARG A 22 48.62 -8.86 8.37
C ARG A 22 48.07 -7.50 8.78
N PRO A 23 48.61 -6.89 9.84
CA PRO A 23 48.31 -5.49 10.16
C PRO A 23 48.90 -4.55 9.10
N GLU A 24 48.17 -3.48 8.78
CA GLU A 24 48.62 -2.40 7.89
C GLU A 24 48.68 -1.07 8.67
N GLY A 25 49.87 -0.76 9.18
CA GLY A 25 50.07 0.40 10.05
C GLY A 25 49.44 0.22 11.44
N LYS A 26 49.09 1.34 12.11
CA LYS A 26 48.57 1.31 13.48
C LYS A 26 47.07 0.96 13.58
N ASN A 27 46.28 1.28 12.55
CA ASN A 27 44.81 1.31 12.66
C ASN A 27 44.08 0.46 11.60
N HIS A 28 44.78 -0.25 10.72
CA HIS A 28 44.16 -1.06 9.67
C HIS A 28 44.73 -2.48 9.66
N LEU A 29 43.96 -3.39 9.10
CA LEU A 29 44.33 -4.77 8.85
C LEU A 29 44.02 -5.12 7.39
N ILE A 30 44.89 -5.93 6.78
CA ILE A 30 44.62 -6.56 5.49
C ILE A 30 44.01 -7.92 5.75
N ALA A 31 42.83 -8.15 5.15
CA ALA A 31 42.18 -9.44 5.14
C ALA A 31 42.05 -9.96 3.70
N LEU A 32 42.13 -11.27 3.52
CA LEU A 32 42.03 -11.97 2.24
C LEU A 32 40.69 -12.68 2.15
N ASP A 33 39.92 -12.39 1.11
CA ASP A 33 38.67 -13.10 0.84
C ASP A 33 38.90 -14.48 0.19
N GLN A 34 37.81 -15.23 -0.06
CA GLN A 34 37.85 -16.56 -0.68
C GLN A 34 38.51 -16.62 -2.07
N ARG A 35 38.71 -15.47 -2.74
CA ARG A 35 39.39 -15.35 -4.04
C ARG A 35 40.83 -14.86 -3.90
N GLY A 36 41.33 -14.71 -2.67
CA GLY A 36 42.63 -14.14 -2.37
C GLY A 36 42.72 -12.63 -2.60
N LYS A 37 41.57 -11.93 -2.76
CA LYS A 37 41.58 -10.47 -2.91
C LYS A 37 41.80 -9.82 -1.55
N GLN A 38 42.71 -8.85 -1.53
CA GLN A 38 43.03 -8.08 -0.33
C GLN A 38 42.00 -6.98 -0.09
N HIS A 39 41.52 -6.91 1.16
CA HIS A 39 40.65 -5.86 1.66
C HIS A 39 41.34 -5.15 2.82
N LYS A 40 41.45 -3.83 2.70
CA LYS A 40 41.94 -2.97 3.78
C LYS A 40 40.78 -2.58 4.68
N LEU A 41 40.80 -3.06 5.92
CA LEU A 41 39.71 -2.89 6.87
C LEU A 41 40.20 -2.14 8.11
N HIS A 42 39.38 -1.21 8.59
CA HIS A 42 39.51 -0.68 9.94
C HIS A 42 38.85 -1.66 10.92
N PRO A 43 39.40 -1.91 12.13
CA PRO A 43 38.82 -2.86 13.09
C PRO A 43 37.34 -2.63 13.42
N ARG A 44 36.85 -1.39 13.31
CA ARG A 44 35.44 -1.01 13.50
C ARG A 44 34.50 -1.46 12.36
N GLN A 45 35.04 -1.88 11.22
CA GLN A 45 34.28 -2.41 10.08
C GLN A 45 34.04 -3.92 10.21
N VAL A 46 34.72 -4.57 11.15
CA VAL A 46 34.51 -5.98 11.47
C VAL A 46 33.22 -6.10 12.29
N THR A 47 32.25 -6.84 11.75
CA THR A 47 30.97 -7.10 12.39
C THR A 47 31.05 -8.32 13.30
N TYR A 48 31.86 -9.31 12.95
CA TYR A 48 32.07 -10.51 13.75
C TYR A 48 33.47 -11.10 13.52
N ALA A 49 34.00 -11.78 14.54
CA ALA A 49 35.25 -12.54 14.43
C ALA A 49 35.00 -13.95 14.95
N VAL A 50 35.33 -14.95 14.13
CA VAL A 50 35.21 -16.36 14.50
C VAL A 50 36.36 -16.69 15.44
N ALA A 51 36.02 -17.07 16.67
CA ALA A 51 36.99 -17.42 17.70
C ALA A 51 37.56 -18.84 17.51
N ASP A 52 38.69 -19.10 18.17
CA ASP A 52 39.23 -20.43 18.46
C ASP A 52 39.60 -21.31 17.25
N SER A 53 39.91 -20.70 16.10
CA SER A 53 40.45 -21.41 14.94
C SER A 53 41.24 -20.48 14.01
N THR A 54 42.28 -21.04 13.38
CA THR A 54 43.05 -20.38 12.31
C THR A 54 42.54 -20.93 10.97
N TYR A 55 42.22 -20.04 10.04
CA TYR A 55 41.67 -20.40 8.74
C TYR A 55 42.59 -19.93 7.62
N GLU A 56 42.56 -20.65 6.50
CA GLU A 56 43.08 -20.21 5.22
C GLU A 56 41.95 -19.66 4.33
N PRO A 57 42.20 -18.68 3.45
CA PRO A 57 41.16 -18.10 2.60
C PRO A 57 40.43 -19.15 1.72
N SER A 58 41.11 -20.25 1.35
CA SER A 58 40.52 -21.35 0.60
C SER A 58 39.47 -22.16 1.37
N GLU A 59 39.45 -22.08 2.69
CA GLU A 59 38.53 -22.83 3.57
C GLU A 59 37.20 -22.08 3.80
N ILE A 60 37.12 -20.81 3.43
CA ILE A 60 35.91 -19.98 3.58
C ILE A 60 34.67 -20.63 2.92
N PRO A 61 34.73 -21.17 1.69
CA PRO A 61 33.57 -21.80 1.06
C PRO A 61 33.09 -23.05 1.82
N GLU A 62 34.02 -23.87 2.33
CA GLU A 62 33.69 -25.06 3.12
C GLU A 62 33.08 -24.67 4.47
N PHE A 63 33.63 -23.64 5.12
CA PHE A 63 33.07 -23.07 6.34
C PHE A 63 31.63 -22.59 6.13
N LEU A 64 31.37 -21.81 5.07
CA LEU A 64 30.01 -21.36 4.74
C LEU A 64 29.06 -22.52 4.40
N ALA A 65 29.56 -23.58 3.75
CA ALA A 65 28.77 -24.77 3.47
C ALA A 65 28.35 -25.49 4.76
N ARG A 66 29.19 -25.48 5.80
CA ARG A 66 28.86 -26.00 7.14
C ARG A 66 27.89 -25.11 7.92
N VAL A 67 27.89 -23.80 7.68
CA VAL A 67 26.98 -22.84 8.33
C VAL A 67 25.58 -22.90 7.75
N LYS A 68 25.45 -23.07 6.43
CA LYS A 68 24.18 -22.99 5.69
C LYS A 68 23.02 -23.83 6.26
N PRO A 69 23.20 -25.08 6.73
CA PRO A 69 22.12 -25.88 7.30
C PRO A 69 21.51 -25.30 8.57
N TYR A 70 22.23 -24.42 9.27
CA TYR A 70 21.83 -23.84 10.56
C TYR A 70 21.15 -22.46 10.42
N LEU A 71 21.05 -21.94 9.19
CA LEU A 71 20.40 -20.65 8.92
C LEU A 71 18.89 -20.84 8.76
N ASP A 72 18.21 -21.06 9.88
CA ASP A 72 16.75 -21.15 9.94
C ASP A 72 16.16 -19.90 10.63
N PRO A 73 15.37 -19.07 9.92
CA PRO A 73 14.73 -17.89 10.51
C PRO A 73 13.77 -18.21 11.66
N ASP A 74 13.15 -19.40 11.65
CA ASP A 74 12.10 -19.77 12.61
C ASP A 74 12.71 -20.25 13.95
N SER A 75 14.01 -20.58 13.97
CA SER A 75 14.68 -21.10 15.16
C SER A 75 14.78 -20.07 16.31
N LEU A 76 14.76 -18.77 15.98
CA LEU A 76 14.88 -17.70 16.97
C LEU A 76 13.64 -17.51 17.83
N GLU A 77 12.45 -17.85 17.33
CA GLU A 77 11.22 -17.75 18.12
C GLU A 77 11.28 -18.70 19.32
N LEU A 78 11.67 -19.94 19.08
CA LEU A 78 11.83 -20.95 20.13
C LEU A 78 12.89 -20.55 21.16
N ALA A 79 14.05 -20.08 20.70
CA ALA A 79 15.10 -19.60 21.61
C ALA A 79 14.64 -18.39 22.44
N TRP A 80 13.85 -17.50 21.85
CA TRP A 80 13.31 -16.34 22.54
C TRP A 80 12.30 -16.73 23.62
N GLU A 81 11.40 -17.67 23.34
CA GLU A 81 10.43 -18.17 24.34
C GLU A 81 11.12 -18.74 25.59
N LEU A 82 12.26 -19.40 25.42
CA LEU A 82 13.05 -19.93 26.55
C LEU A 82 13.76 -18.83 27.34
N LEU A 83 14.36 -17.85 26.65
CA LEU A 83 15.22 -16.84 27.27
C LEU A 83 14.44 -15.66 27.85
N VAL A 84 13.21 -15.39 27.38
CA VAL A 84 12.42 -14.24 27.83
C VAL A 84 11.96 -14.36 29.28
N GLU A 85 11.79 -15.59 29.80
CA GLU A 85 11.40 -15.82 31.20
C GLU A 85 12.53 -15.45 32.17
N GLU A 86 13.77 -15.77 31.83
CA GLU A 86 14.95 -15.53 32.66
C GLU A 86 15.52 -14.11 32.46
N GLY A 87 15.24 -13.49 31.30
CA GLY A 87 15.71 -12.14 30.96
C GLY A 87 17.22 -12.05 30.75
N GLU A 88 17.87 -13.18 30.51
CA GLU A 88 19.33 -13.25 30.39
C GLU A 88 19.83 -12.79 29.02
N ALA A 89 20.92 -12.02 29.05
CA ALA A 89 21.62 -11.63 27.83
C ALA A 89 22.51 -12.78 27.37
N VAL A 90 22.41 -13.15 26.09
CA VAL A 90 23.14 -14.30 25.53
C VAL A 90 24.22 -13.85 24.56
N THR A 91 25.35 -14.55 24.57
CA THR A 91 26.37 -14.41 23.53
C THR A 91 26.01 -15.26 22.30
N CYS A 92 26.73 -15.09 21.19
CA CYS A 92 26.57 -15.96 20.02
C CYS A 92 26.91 -17.43 20.33
N ALA A 93 27.83 -17.68 21.27
CA ALA A 93 28.17 -19.02 21.71
C ALA A 93 27.06 -19.65 22.55
N ASP A 94 26.44 -18.89 23.47
CA ASP A 94 25.30 -19.36 24.26
C ASP A 94 24.10 -19.67 23.35
N MET A 95 23.83 -18.77 22.39
CA MET A 95 22.79 -18.99 21.39
C MET A 95 23.06 -20.23 20.52
N ALA A 96 24.31 -20.46 20.11
CA ALA A 96 24.68 -21.67 19.37
C ALA A 96 24.48 -22.95 20.20
N GLN A 97 24.83 -22.91 21.49
CA GLN A 97 24.56 -24.01 22.40
C GLN A 97 23.05 -24.26 22.56
N LEU A 98 22.24 -23.21 22.63
CA LEU A 98 20.79 -23.32 22.78
C LEU A 98 20.13 -23.88 21.52
N LEU A 99 20.48 -23.36 20.34
CA LEU A 99 19.86 -23.71 19.06
C LEU A 99 20.36 -25.02 18.47
N PHE A 100 21.67 -25.29 18.61
CA PHE A 100 22.34 -26.37 17.89
C PHE A 100 22.96 -27.40 18.82
N SER A 101 22.86 -27.21 20.15
CA SER A 101 23.51 -28.05 21.16
C SER A 101 25.04 -28.12 21.04
N GLU A 102 25.66 -27.18 20.33
CA GLU A 102 27.10 -27.15 20.06
C GLU A 102 27.63 -25.72 19.89
N GLN A 103 28.84 -25.45 20.40
CA GLN A 103 29.53 -24.14 20.29
C GLN A 103 30.67 -24.13 19.27
N SER A 104 30.59 -25.03 18.29
CA SER A 104 31.46 -25.07 17.12
C SER A 104 31.61 -23.69 16.46
N PRO A 105 32.76 -23.32 15.89
CA PRO A 105 32.91 -22.05 15.18
C PRO A 105 31.87 -21.80 14.06
N PRO A 106 31.49 -22.80 13.23
CA PRO A 106 30.40 -22.62 12.26
C PRO A 106 29.03 -22.35 12.90
N GLN A 107 28.69 -23.05 13.99
CA GLN A 107 27.43 -22.89 14.72
C GLN A 107 27.35 -21.53 15.43
N CYS A 108 28.44 -21.09 16.07
CA CYS A 108 28.56 -19.74 16.65
C CYS A 108 28.38 -18.64 15.60
N TYR A 109 28.96 -18.84 14.41
CA TYR A 109 28.76 -17.92 13.29
C TYR A 109 27.34 -17.97 12.72
N ALA A 110 26.70 -19.16 12.65
CA ALA A 110 25.30 -19.29 12.26
C ALA A 110 24.38 -18.52 13.23
N ALA A 111 24.60 -18.69 14.54
CA ALA A 111 23.87 -17.97 15.59
C ALA A 111 24.06 -16.45 15.48
N HIS A 112 25.29 -15.98 15.19
CA HIS A 112 25.54 -14.57 14.89
C HIS A 112 24.72 -14.10 13.68
N CYS A 113 24.72 -14.87 12.58
CA CYS A 113 24.05 -14.51 11.35
C CYS A 113 22.55 -14.28 11.55
N ILE A 114 21.86 -15.21 12.22
CA ILE A 114 20.41 -15.09 12.48
C ILE A 114 20.10 -13.98 13.48
N LEU A 115 20.90 -13.83 14.56
CA LEU A 115 20.69 -12.78 15.57
C LEU A 115 20.92 -11.37 15.01
N PHE A 116 21.90 -11.22 14.12
CA PHE A 116 22.18 -9.94 13.50
C PHE A 116 21.08 -9.52 12.51
N GLU A 117 20.44 -10.48 11.84
CA GLU A 117 19.33 -10.23 10.92
C GLU A 117 17.98 -10.08 11.63
N ASP A 118 17.89 -10.52 12.88
CA ASP A 118 16.69 -10.39 13.68
C ASP A 118 16.30 -8.93 13.95
N LYS A 119 15.00 -8.67 13.77
CA LYS A 119 14.35 -7.40 14.08
C LYS A 119 13.20 -7.56 15.07
N ILE A 120 12.89 -8.80 15.46
CA ILE A 120 11.66 -9.16 16.16
C ILE A 120 11.99 -9.57 17.59
N TYR A 121 12.86 -10.54 17.81
CA TYR A 121 13.01 -11.22 19.09
C TYR A 121 14.10 -10.68 20.01
N PHE A 122 15.29 -10.38 19.48
CA PHE A 122 16.48 -9.99 20.23
C PHE A 122 16.98 -8.58 19.88
N LYS A 123 17.46 -7.87 20.89
CA LYS A 123 18.09 -6.57 20.74
C LYS A 123 19.59 -6.69 20.99
N HIS A 124 20.39 -6.26 20.02
CA HIS A 124 21.84 -6.22 20.17
C HIS A 124 22.29 -5.17 21.20
N LYS A 125 23.15 -5.57 22.15
CA LYS A 125 23.75 -4.71 23.18
C LYS A 125 25.22 -5.07 23.39
N ALA A 126 26.09 -4.25 22.79
CA ALA A 126 27.54 -4.42 22.82
C ALA A 126 28.03 -5.75 22.22
N GLN A 127 28.15 -6.81 23.02
CA GLN A 127 28.60 -8.15 22.59
C GLN A 127 27.57 -9.25 22.92
N THR A 128 26.42 -8.86 23.47
CA THR A 128 25.34 -9.79 23.85
C THR A 128 24.03 -9.37 23.17
N TYR A 129 23.09 -10.29 23.16
CA TYR A 129 21.75 -10.10 22.66
C TYR A 129 20.76 -10.29 23.81
N GLU A 130 19.92 -9.29 24.04
CA GLU A 130 18.90 -9.33 25.08
C GLU A 130 17.54 -9.69 24.45
N PRO A 131 16.80 -10.68 25.00
CA PRO A 131 15.45 -10.98 24.53
C PRO A 131 14.53 -9.77 24.78
N ARG A 132 13.73 -9.41 23.78
CA ARG A 132 12.68 -8.39 23.93
C ARG A 132 11.53 -8.94 24.76
N SER A 133 10.79 -8.09 25.47
CA SER A 133 9.61 -8.54 26.22
C SER A 133 8.52 -9.08 25.30
N ALA A 134 7.67 -9.98 25.82
CA ALA A 134 6.52 -10.51 25.08
C ALA A 134 5.60 -9.42 24.52
N SER A 135 5.38 -8.34 25.28
CA SER A 135 4.62 -7.17 24.81
C SER A 135 5.26 -6.50 23.59
N MET A 136 6.58 -6.31 23.61
CA MET A 136 7.32 -5.66 22.52
C MET A 136 7.34 -6.55 21.26
N VAL A 137 7.54 -7.86 21.42
CA VAL A 137 7.51 -8.81 20.30
C VAL A 137 6.11 -8.86 19.68
N ALA A 138 5.06 -8.95 20.48
CA ALA A 138 3.68 -8.94 20.00
C ALA A 138 3.36 -7.66 19.22
N GLU A 139 3.83 -6.50 19.70
CA GLU A 139 3.63 -5.24 19.00
C GLU A 139 4.42 -5.17 17.69
N ILE A 140 5.68 -5.60 17.65
CA ILE A 140 6.46 -5.68 16.41
C ILE A 140 5.79 -6.62 15.40
N LYS A 141 5.37 -7.82 15.83
CA LYS A 141 4.67 -8.78 14.96
C LYS A 141 3.36 -8.20 14.42
N HIS A 142 2.58 -7.54 15.27
CA HIS A 142 1.34 -6.88 14.86
C HIS A 142 1.60 -5.75 13.84
N GLN A 143 2.61 -4.91 14.07
CA GLN A 143 2.98 -3.85 13.14
C GLN A 143 3.46 -4.39 11.80
N LEU A 144 4.26 -5.47 11.79
CA LEU A 144 4.71 -6.13 10.56
C LEU A 144 3.55 -6.76 9.80
N ALA A 145 2.66 -7.48 10.48
CA ALA A 145 1.47 -8.09 9.88
C ALA A 145 0.52 -7.01 9.30
N ALA A 146 0.29 -5.92 10.03
CA ALA A 146 -0.52 -4.80 9.56
C ALA A 146 0.12 -4.10 8.34
N ALA A 147 1.44 -3.92 8.34
CA ALA A 147 2.16 -3.35 7.21
C ALA A 147 2.11 -4.26 5.98
N GLN A 148 2.25 -5.58 6.17
CA GLN A 148 2.15 -6.58 5.11
C GLN A 148 0.73 -6.63 4.52
N SER A 149 -0.30 -6.67 5.39
CA SER A 149 -1.71 -6.63 4.97
C SER A 149 -2.00 -5.38 4.15
N LYS A 150 -1.56 -4.22 4.64
CA LYS A 150 -1.73 -2.95 3.92
C LYS A 150 -1.00 -2.94 2.57
N HIS A 151 0.18 -3.54 2.49
CA HIS A 151 0.93 -3.66 1.23
C HIS A 151 0.17 -4.55 0.24
N GLN A 152 -0.31 -5.72 0.69
CA GLN A 152 -1.09 -6.64 -0.13
C GLN A 152 -2.38 -6.00 -0.64
N GLU A 153 -3.16 -5.35 0.24
CA GLU A 153 -4.36 -4.62 -0.16
C GLU A 153 -4.06 -3.54 -1.22
N GLN A 154 -2.92 -2.86 -1.08
CA GLN A 154 -2.50 -1.84 -2.04
C GLN A 154 -2.12 -2.47 -3.39
N GLU A 155 -1.39 -3.58 -3.40
CA GLU A 155 -1.03 -4.30 -4.62
C GLU A 155 -2.26 -4.85 -5.34
N GLU A 156 -3.21 -5.43 -4.60
CA GLU A 156 -4.47 -5.92 -5.15
C GLU A 156 -5.33 -4.81 -5.73
N PHE A 157 -5.43 -3.67 -5.03
CA PHE A 157 -6.11 -2.49 -5.54
C PHE A 157 -5.47 -2.00 -6.84
N LEU A 158 -4.15 -1.87 -6.88
CA LEU A 158 -3.43 -1.42 -8.07
C LEU A 158 -3.59 -2.39 -9.24
N LYS A 159 -3.63 -3.70 -8.96
CA LYS A 159 -3.92 -4.72 -9.97
C LYS A 159 -5.31 -4.53 -10.56
N ARG A 160 -6.34 -4.37 -9.72
CA ARG A 160 -7.73 -4.09 -10.15
C ARG A 160 -7.81 -2.82 -11.01
N VAL A 161 -7.12 -1.75 -10.58
CA VAL A 161 -7.02 -0.50 -11.33
C VAL A 161 -6.39 -0.71 -12.70
N GLN A 162 -5.26 -1.42 -12.77
CA GLN A 162 -4.58 -1.69 -14.04
C GLN A 162 -5.42 -2.55 -14.99
N GLN A 163 -6.11 -3.58 -14.47
CA GLN A 163 -7.03 -4.40 -15.25
C GLN A 163 -8.16 -3.55 -15.84
N LYS A 164 -8.79 -2.69 -15.03
CA LYS A 164 -9.84 -1.79 -15.50
C LYS A 164 -9.34 -0.82 -16.57
N LEU A 165 -8.15 -0.24 -16.38
CA LEU A 165 -7.51 0.63 -17.37
C LEU A 165 -7.12 -0.12 -18.66
N GLY A 166 -6.90 -1.43 -18.57
CA GLY A 166 -6.69 -2.34 -19.71
C GLY A 166 -7.98 -2.72 -20.45
N GLY A 167 -9.14 -2.27 -19.98
CA GLY A 167 -10.45 -2.55 -20.58
C GLY A 167 -11.15 -3.81 -20.06
N GLU A 168 -10.63 -4.44 -19.00
CA GLU A 168 -11.30 -5.57 -18.35
C GLU A 168 -12.48 -5.10 -17.48
N GLU A 169 -13.50 -5.96 -17.33
CA GLU A 169 -14.52 -5.75 -16.31
C GLU A 169 -13.96 -6.15 -14.94
N VAL A 170 -14.12 -5.25 -13.96
CA VAL A 170 -13.59 -5.39 -12.61
C VAL A 170 -14.68 -5.00 -11.63
N GLU A 171 -14.91 -5.85 -10.64
CA GLU A 171 -15.74 -5.52 -9.48
C GLU A 171 -14.89 -4.83 -8.41
N TRP A 172 -15.36 -3.66 -7.96
CA TRP A 172 -14.69 -2.88 -6.94
C TRP A 172 -15.09 -3.35 -5.54
N LEU A 173 -14.12 -3.44 -4.63
CA LEU A 173 -14.39 -3.74 -3.24
C LEU A 173 -14.75 -2.48 -2.45
N ASP A 174 -15.43 -2.64 -1.32
CA ASP A 174 -15.73 -1.54 -0.40
C ASP A 174 -14.45 -0.84 0.11
N SER A 175 -13.36 -1.60 0.27
CA SER A 175 -12.04 -1.04 0.61
C SER A 175 -11.46 -0.11 -0.47
N ASP A 176 -11.87 -0.28 -1.72
CA ASP A 176 -11.41 0.54 -2.85
C ASP A 176 -12.12 1.90 -2.85
N ARG A 177 -13.37 1.94 -2.34
CA ARG A 177 -14.17 3.19 -2.23
C ARG A 177 -13.45 4.26 -1.45
N THR A 178 -12.85 3.94 -0.31
CA THR A 178 -12.08 4.90 0.49
C THR A 178 -10.94 5.56 -0.30
N ARG A 179 -10.32 4.83 -1.24
CA ARG A 179 -9.25 5.36 -2.11
C ARG A 179 -9.84 6.22 -3.23
N PHE A 180 -10.98 5.84 -3.79
CA PHE A 180 -11.71 6.65 -4.76
C PHE A 180 -12.19 7.95 -4.12
N ASP A 181 -12.81 7.92 -2.94
CA ASP A 181 -13.25 9.11 -2.21
C ASP A 181 -12.08 10.07 -1.95
N ALA A 182 -10.89 9.55 -1.66
CA ALA A 182 -9.69 10.37 -1.51
C ALA A 182 -9.27 11.05 -2.82
N LEU A 183 -9.38 10.36 -3.96
CA LEU A 183 -9.15 10.94 -5.30
C LEU A 183 -10.23 11.99 -5.64
N GLU A 184 -11.50 11.67 -5.41
CA GLU A 184 -12.63 12.56 -5.65
C GLU A 184 -12.51 13.86 -4.85
N ARG A 185 -12.13 13.72 -3.57
CA ARG A 185 -11.86 14.86 -2.70
C ARG A 185 -10.69 15.69 -3.21
N PHE A 186 -9.59 15.05 -3.62
CA PHE A 186 -8.43 15.77 -4.16
C PHE A 186 -8.76 16.55 -5.45
N VAL A 187 -9.70 16.07 -6.26
CA VAL A 187 -10.18 16.81 -7.43
C VAL A 187 -11.11 17.97 -7.06
N SER A 188 -11.97 17.77 -6.06
CA SER A 188 -12.98 18.77 -5.64
C SER A 188 -12.40 19.88 -4.79
N GLU A 189 -11.49 19.53 -3.89
CA GLU A 189 -10.74 20.37 -2.97
C GLU A 189 -9.24 20.13 -3.22
N PRO A 190 -8.65 20.84 -4.20
CA PRO A 190 -7.24 20.67 -4.57
C PRO A 190 -6.30 21.29 -3.53
N ASP A 191 -6.33 20.72 -2.33
CA ASP A 191 -5.37 20.92 -1.26
C ASP A 191 -4.18 19.96 -1.42
N LYS A 192 -3.40 19.71 -0.36
CA LYS A 192 -2.32 18.73 -0.41
C LYS A 192 -2.89 17.31 -0.63
N PRO A 193 -2.38 16.54 -1.61
CA PRO A 193 -2.85 15.18 -1.84
C PRO A 193 -2.57 14.32 -0.60
N SER A 194 -3.56 13.53 -0.20
CA SER A 194 -3.39 12.54 0.87
C SER A 194 -2.35 11.49 0.46
N ARG A 195 -1.78 10.79 1.45
CA ARG A 195 -0.80 9.72 1.20
C ARG A 195 -1.35 8.65 0.23
N ALA A 196 -2.63 8.29 0.35
CA ALA A 196 -3.27 7.32 -0.53
C ALA A 196 -3.34 7.79 -1.99
N VAL A 197 -3.61 9.09 -2.22
CA VAL A 197 -3.61 9.69 -3.56
C VAL A 197 -2.19 9.69 -4.15
N GLN A 198 -1.20 10.09 -3.33
CA GLN A 198 0.21 10.11 -3.76
C GLN A 198 0.67 8.71 -4.16
N GLU A 199 0.47 7.71 -3.28
CA GLU A 199 0.84 6.31 -3.52
C GLU A 199 0.15 5.76 -4.78
N THR A 200 -1.14 6.06 -4.98
CA THR A 200 -1.88 5.59 -6.15
C THR A 200 -1.38 6.21 -7.45
N LEU A 201 -1.21 7.54 -7.50
CA LEU A 201 -0.75 8.21 -8.72
C LEU A 201 0.71 7.87 -9.04
N GLU A 202 1.57 7.76 -8.02
CA GLU A 202 2.97 7.37 -8.18
C GLU A 202 3.09 5.94 -8.71
N ALA A 203 2.34 4.99 -8.15
CA ALA A 203 2.33 3.61 -8.64
C ALA A 203 1.87 3.49 -10.10
N LEU A 204 0.95 4.37 -10.52
CA LEU A 204 0.51 4.48 -11.91
C LEU A 204 1.42 5.35 -12.80
N LYS A 205 2.54 5.85 -12.26
CA LYS A 205 3.50 6.73 -12.94
C LYS A 205 2.85 8.00 -13.49
N ARG A 206 1.88 8.55 -12.77
CA ARG A 206 1.20 9.81 -13.08
C ARG A 206 1.68 10.92 -12.16
N HIS A 207 1.63 12.16 -12.63
CA HIS A 207 1.94 13.31 -11.79
C HIS A 207 0.87 13.48 -10.70
N GLN A 208 1.29 13.89 -9.51
CA GLN A 208 0.43 14.06 -8.34
C GLN A 208 -0.34 15.39 -8.40
N ASN A 209 -1.17 15.58 -9.43
CA ASN A 209 -2.00 16.75 -9.62
C ASN A 209 -3.50 16.39 -9.77
N PRO A 210 -4.41 17.35 -9.50
CA PRO A 210 -5.85 17.11 -9.59
C PRO A 210 -6.30 16.67 -10.99
N GLU A 211 -5.64 17.13 -12.06
CA GLU A 211 -5.95 16.74 -13.44
C GLU A 211 -5.74 15.24 -13.67
N ASN A 212 -4.62 14.67 -13.26
CA ASN A 212 -4.35 13.24 -13.41
C ASN A 212 -5.27 12.37 -12.55
N ALA A 213 -5.68 12.87 -11.37
CA ALA A 213 -6.67 12.21 -10.53
C ALA A 213 -8.06 12.22 -11.19
N PHE A 214 -8.46 13.34 -11.77
CA PHE A 214 -9.70 13.47 -12.53
C PHE A 214 -9.73 12.52 -13.74
N ASP A 215 -8.66 12.53 -14.53
CA ASP A 215 -8.54 11.64 -15.69
C ASP A 215 -8.54 10.17 -15.26
N LEU A 216 -7.93 9.84 -14.11
CA LEU A 216 -8.02 8.50 -13.54
C LEU A 216 -9.48 8.12 -13.23
N LEU A 217 -10.23 8.96 -12.53
CA LEU A 217 -11.63 8.70 -12.18
C LEU A 217 -12.52 8.49 -13.42
N ILE A 218 -12.28 9.24 -14.51
CA ILE A 218 -12.97 9.03 -15.80
C ILE A 218 -12.58 7.69 -16.41
N ASN A 219 -11.29 7.40 -16.50
CA ASN A 219 -10.80 6.17 -17.14
C ASN A 219 -11.23 4.91 -16.38
N LEU A 220 -11.47 5.01 -15.07
CA LEU A 220 -12.04 3.94 -14.26
C LEU A 220 -13.57 3.80 -14.42
N GLY A 221 -14.21 4.72 -15.15
CA GLY A 221 -15.67 4.76 -15.34
C GLY A 221 -16.43 5.23 -14.11
N LEU A 222 -15.74 5.79 -13.10
CA LEU A 222 -16.37 6.30 -11.88
C LEU A 222 -17.00 7.66 -12.14
N TRP A 223 -16.34 8.51 -12.94
CA TRP A 223 -16.81 9.86 -13.26
C TRP A 223 -17.09 10.03 -14.76
N ARG A 224 -17.99 10.97 -15.06
CA ARG A 224 -18.26 11.40 -16.44
C ARG A 224 -17.37 12.59 -16.82
N PRO A 225 -17.04 12.79 -18.12
CA PRO A 225 -16.20 13.91 -18.56
C PRO A 225 -16.70 15.30 -18.13
N HIS A 226 -18.02 15.49 -18.02
CA HIS A 226 -18.62 16.76 -17.62
C HIS A 226 -18.68 16.98 -16.10
N GLN A 227 -18.27 16.00 -15.28
CA GLN A 227 -18.34 16.10 -13.82
C GLN A 227 -17.51 17.28 -13.29
N LYS A 228 -16.37 17.59 -13.94
CA LYS A 228 -15.53 18.75 -13.60
C LYS A 228 -16.27 20.08 -13.71
N TYR A 229 -17.15 20.22 -14.71
CA TYR A 229 -17.96 21.42 -14.88
C TYR A 229 -18.95 21.58 -13.72
N LEU A 230 -19.65 20.49 -13.36
CA LEU A 230 -20.61 20.48 -12.26
C LEU A 230 -19.93 20.85 -10.93
N LEU A 231 -18.77 20.27 -10.65
CA LEU A 231 -17.97 20.57 -9.46
C LEU A 231 -17.50 22.02 -9.41
N ARG A 232 -16.93 22.53 -10.52
CA ARG A 232 -16.45 23.92 -10.62
C ARG A 232 -17.55 24.93 -10.35
N HIS A 233 -18.75 24.65 -10.86
CA HIS A 233 -19.91 25.54 -10.72
C HIS A 233 -20.76 25.22 -9.47
N LYS A 234 -20.33 24.27 -8.63
CA LYS A 234 -21.05 23.81 -7.44
C LYS A 234 -22.52 23.45 -7.73
N ILE A 235 -22.76 22.88 -8.92
CA ILE A 235 -24.09 22.47 -9.34
C ILE A 235 -24.44 21.19 -8.57
N PRO A 236 -25.52 21.19 -7.78
CA PRO A 236 -25.96 19.99 -7.07
C PRO A 236 -26.25 18.86 -8.06
N THR A 237 -25.64 17.70 -7.86
CA THR A 237 -25.86 16.51 -8.68
C THR A 237 -26.90 15.57 -8.08
N GLN A 238 -27.38 15.87 -6.87
CA GLN A 238 -28.41 15.14 -6.17
C GLN A 238 -29.52 16.11 -5.77
N PHE A 239 -30.77 15.65 -5.89
CA PHE A 239 -31.91 16.38 -5.36
C PHE A 239 -31.82 16.45 -3.84
N ARG A 240 -32.20 17.59 -3.28
CA ARG A 240 -32.29 17.74 -1.82
C ARG A 240 -33.35 16.79 -1.27
N ARG A 241 -33.14 16.29 -0.05
CA ARG A 241 -34.02 15.29 0.55
C ARG A 241 -35.45 15.79 0.71
N GLU A 242 -35.65 17.08 1.01
CA GLU A 242 -36.99 17.66 1.14
C GLU A 242 -37.76 17.62 -0.20
N VAL A 243 -37.05 17.79 -1.33
CA VAL A 243 -37.67 17.69 -2.66
C VAL A 243 -38.09 16.26 -2.95
N LEU A 244 -37.23 15.28 -2.65
CA LEU A 244 -37.54 13.87 -2.86
C LEU A 244 -38.71 13.39 -1.99
N GLU A 245 -38.75 13.80 -0.73
CA GLU A 245 -39.86 13.51 0.19
C GLU A 245 -41.17 14.14 -0.33
N LEU A 246 -41.13 15.39 -0.78
CA LEU A 246 -42.28 16.07 -1.35
C LEU A 246 -42.78 15.38 -2.64
N THR A 247 -41.87 14.99 -3.54
CA THR A 247 -42.22 14.23 -4.75
C THR A 247 -42.90 12.91 -4.40
N GLN A 248 -42.40 12.17 -3.41
CA GLN A 248 -43.03 10.92 -2.97
C GLN A 248 -44.44 11.17 -2.41
N GLN A 249 -44.65 12.26 -1.68
CA GLN A 249 -45.98 12.64 -1.18
C GLN A 249 -46.95 12.92 -2.32
N TYR A 250 -46.53 13.69 -3.33
CA TYR A 250 -47.37 13.99 -4.51
C TYR A 250 -47.67 12.74 -5.35
N LEU A 251 -46.73 11.80 -5.46
CA LEU A 251 -46.97 10.53 -6.17
C LEU A 251 -47.93 9.61 -5.40
N ALA A 252 -47.83 9.57 -4.07
CA ALA A 252 -48.69 8.75 -3.23
C ALA A 252 -50.11 9.32 -3.09
N ASN A 253 -50.22 10.64 -3.06
CA ASN A 253 -51.48 11.36 -2.95
C ASN A 253 -51.48 12.56 -3.92
N PRO A 254 -51.79 12.32 -5.21
CA PRO A 254 -51.86 13.38 -6.19
C PRO A 254 -52.93 14.40 -5.78
N PRO A 255 -52.70 15.70 -6.05
CA PRO A 255 -53.68 16.72 -5.71
C PRO A 255 -54.95 16.46 -6.51
N THR A 256 -56.09 16.80 -5.90
CA THR A 256 -57.38 16.79 -6.62
C THR A 256 -57.31 17.75 -7.80
N ASP A 257 -57.90 17.36 -8.94
CA ASP A 257 -57.99 18.23 -10.11
C ASP A 257 -58.64 19.57 -9.73
N PRO A 258 -57.92 20.70 -9.82
CA PRO A 258 -58.44 21.99 -9.41
C PRO A 258 -59.57 22.48 -10.33
N ASP A 259 -59.64 22.02 -11.58
CA ASP A 259 -60.65 22.46 -12.54
C ASP A 259 -61.51 21.27 -12.99
N SER A 260 -62.50 20.93 -12.17
CA SER A 260 -63.44 19.84 -12.46
C SER A 260 -64.53 20.20 -13.48
N ASP A 261 -64.74 21.49 -13.74
CA ASP A 261 -65.78 22.00 -14.65
C ASP A 261 -65.13 22.61 -15.91
N ARG A 262 -64.64 21.74 -16.80
CA ARG A 262 -63.97 22.14 -18.04
C ARG A 262 -64.96 22.17 -19.21
N LEU A 263 -64.83 23.19 -20.06
CA LEU A 263 -65.50 23.22 -21.37
C LEU A 263 -64.86 22.17 -22.29
N ASP A 264 -65.68 21.25 -22.81
CA ASP A 264 -65.22 20.22 -23.74
C ASP A 264 -65.04 20.79 -25.15
N LEU A 265 -63.79 21.01 -25.54
CA LEU A 265 -63.37 21.43 -26.89
C LEU A 265 -62.69 20.31 -27.68
N THR A 266 -62.84 19.04 -27.28
CA THR A 266 -62.15 17.90 -27.93
C THR A 266 -62.56 17.66 -29.39
N HIS A 267 -63.65 18.29 -29.83
CA HIS A 267 -64.10 18.31 -31.22
C HIS A 267 -63.27 19.25 -32.10
N LEU A 268 -62.55 20.20 -31.52
CA LEU A 268 -61.63 21.09 -32.24
C LEU A 268 -60.28 20.41 -32.46
N LYS A 269 -59.68 20.67 -33.62
CA LYS A 269 -58.38 20.09 -33.95
C LYS A 269 -57.24 20.90 -33.30
N LEU A 270 -56.59 20.30 -32.32
CA LEU A 270 -55.44 20.86 -31.61
C LEU A 270 -54.13 20.60 -32.38
N TYR A 271 -53.26 21.61 -32.44
CA TYR A 271 -51.89 21.50 -32.92
C TYR A 271 -50.92 21.91 -31.82
N THR A 272 -49.91 21.10 -31.57
CA THR A 272 -48.73 21.46 -30.75
C THR A 272 -47.53 21.55 -31.70
N ILE A 273 -46.68 22.55 -31.52
CA ILE A 273 -45.59 22.86 -32.45
C ILE A 273 -44.30 22.95 -31.64
N ASP A 274 -43.58 21.83 -31.64
CA ASP A 274 -42.44 21.60 -30.76
C ASP A 274 -41.21 21.14 -31.54
N ASP A 275 -40.04 21.32 -30.92
CA ASP A 275 -38.80 20.71 -31.40
C ASP A 275 -38.84 19.18 -31.20
N GLU A 276 -38.09 18.43 -32.03
CA GLU A 276 -38.04 16.96 -31.97
C GLU A 276 -37.57 16.41 -30.61
N SER A 277 -36.78 17.20 -29.86
CA SER A 277 -36.27 16.82 -28.54
C SER A 277 -37.23 17.10 -27.38
N THR A 278 -38.37 17.77 -27.63
CA THR A 278 -39.32 18.13 -26.58
C THR A 278 -39.98 16.87 -26.00
N GLN A 279 -39.96 16.73 -24.67
CA GLN A 279 -40.56 15.59 -23.95
C GLN A 279 -41.82 15.96 -23.18
N GLU A 280 -41.95 17.22 -22.77
CA GLU A 280 -43.10 17.76 -22.04
C GLU A 280 -43.75 18.82 -22.94
N ILE A 281 -45.02 18.61 -23.28
CA ILE A 281 -45.80 19.50 -24.17
C ILE A 281 -46.71 20.34 -23.27
N ASP A 282 -46.49 21.65 -23.26
CA ASP A 282 -47.15 22.58 -22.35
C ASP A 282 -48.34 23.31 -22.99
N ASP A 283 -48.35 23.47 -24.32
CA ASP A 283 -49.31 24.28 -25.05
C ASP A 283 -49.88 23.60 -26.30
N GLY A 284 -50.96 24.19 -26.81
CA GLY A 284 -51.58 23.78 -28.06
C GLY A 284 -52.50 24.87 -28.59
N LEU A 285 -52.67 24.88 -29.91
CA LEU A 285 -53.41 25.90 -30.65
C LEU A 285 -54.58 25.28 -31.41
N SER A 286 -55.73 25.94 -31.41
CA SER A 286 -56.84 25.61 -32.31
C SER A 286 -57.52 26.86 -32.88
N ILE A 287 -58.15 26.69 -34.05
CA ILE A 287 -58.95 27.74 -34.70
C ILE A 287 -60.36 27.20 -34.93
N GLU A 288 -61.36 27.98 -34.53
CA GLU A 288 -62.79 27.70 -34.71
C GLU A 288 -63.41 28.77 -35.63
N ASP A 289 -64.02 28.35 -36.73
CA ASP A 289 -64.79 29.24 -37.62
C ASP A 289 -66.20 29.45 -37.05
N LEU A 290 -66.59 30.71 -36.83
CA LEU A 290 -67.88 31.10 -36.25
C LEU A 290 -68.94 31.38 -37.34
N GLU A 291 -70.22 31.33 -36.96
CA GLU A 291 -71.36 31.53 -37.89
C GLU A 291 -71.39 32.92 -38.53
N ASP A 292 -70.80 33.93 -37.88
CA ASP A 292 -70.69 35.30 -38.40
C ASP A 292 -69.52 35.49 -39.39
N GLY A 293 -68.79 34.41 -39.70
CA GLY A 293 -67.64 34.40 -40.60
C GLY A 293 -66.32 34.84 -39.96
N THR A 294 -66.28 35.08 -38.65
CA THR A 294 -65.05 35.37 -37.90
C THR A 294 -64.39 34.09 -37.39
N GLN A 295 -63.11 34.18 -37.02
CA GLN A 295 -62.34 33.07 -36.47
C GLN A 295 -62.02 33.33 -35.00
N ARG A 296 -62.22 32.32 -34.16
CA ARG A 296 -61.79 32.33 -32.75
C ARG A 296 -60.52 31.49 -32.61
N LEU A 297 -59.51 32.10 -32.00
CA LEU A 297 -58.30 31.41 -31.57
C LEU A 297 -58.51 30.85 -30.17
N TRP A 298 -58.20 29.58 -30.00
CA TRP A 298 -58.14 28.89 -28.72
C TRP A 298 -56.69 28.51 -28.42
#